data_AF-A0A841NIQ8-F1
#
_entry.id   AF-A0A841NIQ8-F1
#
_cell.length_a   1.000
_cell.length_b   1.000
_cell.length_c   1.000
_cell.angle_alpha   90.00
_cell.angle_beta   90.00
_cell.angle_gamma   90.00
#
_symmetry.space_group_name_H-M   'P 1'
#
loop_
_entity.id
_entity.type
_entity.pdbx_description
1 polymer ?
#
loop_
_entity_poly.entity_id
_entity_poly.type
_entity_poly.pdbx_seq_one_letter_code
_entity_poly.pdbx_strand_id
1 'polypeptide(L)'
;MSNKEIERIVNLKNFASSEEEFARDIWELLYRCNGINFVDLLRLRWEQQNGRCFVFFRKKTEKTQKNLKKDVVVPIDRKLELLLQKVGDRKSKFVLDILKEGYSEQNFDYYNRKLRKQINYSLSELSEKLELSVPLKLKTARDSYASVLKRSGVSIDKISEILSHSNTNHSALDSMDLDTVFEINSHLI
;
A
#
# COMPACT_ATOMS: atom_id res chain seq x y z
N MET A 1 2.20 11.40 11.87
CA MET A 1 3.63 11.17 11.57
C MET A 1 4.15 12.27 10.65
N SER A 2 5.29 12.84 11.03
CA SER A 2 6.00 13.90 10.30
C SER A 2 6.80 13.35 9.12
N ASN A 3 7.24 14.22 8.21
CA ASN A 3 8.10 13.80 7.09
C ASN A 3 9.42 13.20 7.57
N LYS A 4 10.06 13.81 8.59
CA LYS A 4 11.32 13.32 9.16
C LYS A 4 11.20 11.91 9.76
N GLU A 5 10.07 11.60 10.39
CA GLU A 5 9.82 10.26 10.93
C GLU A 5 9.63 9.23 9.81
N ILE A 6 8.87 9.57 8.77
CA ILE A 6 8.70 8.70 7.60
C ILE A 6 10.05 8.44 6.94
N GLU A 7 10.88 9.47 6.78
CA GLU A 7 12.25 9.34 6.26
C GLU A 7 13.10 8.36 7.09
N ARG A 8 13.04 8.46 8.43
CA ARG A 8 13.72 7.51 9.33
C ARG A 8 13.23 6.08 9.16
N ILE A 9 11.93 5.86 8.92
CA ILE A 9 11.34 4.53 8.71
C ILE A 9 11.78 3.95 7.36
N VAL A 10 11.63 4.68 6.25
CA VAL A 10 11.95 4.17 4.91
C VAL A 10 13.46 4.00 4.68
N ASN A 11 14.28 4.78 5.37
CA ASN A 11 15.74 4.66 5.30
C ASN A 11 16.33 3.70 6.34
N LEU A 12 15.53 3.10 7.22
CA LEU A 12 16.02 2.15 8.22
C LEU A 12 16.66 0.92 7.54
N LYS A 13 17.89 0.58 7.96
CA LYS A 13 18.64 -0.59 7.46
C LYS A 13 18.99 -1.61 8.54
N ASN A 14 19.01 -1.20 9.80
CA ASN A 14 19.40 -2.07 10.92
C ASN A 14 18.14 -2.58 11.63
N PHE A 15 17.86 -3.88 11.50
CA PHE A 15 16.70 -4.55 12.08
C PHE A 15 17.16 -5.59 13.11
N ALA A 16 16.39 -5.80 14.18
CA ALA A 16 16.70 -6.84 15.16
C ALA A 16 16.34 -8.25 14.64
N SER A 17 15.46 -8.34 13.65
CA SER A 17 15.03 -9.59 13.03
C SER A 17 14.56 -9.39 11.58
N SER A 18 14.44 -10.50 10.85
CA SER A 18 13.81 -10.52 9.53
C SER A 18 12.34 -10.10 9.57
N GLU A 19 11.64 -10.37 10.66
CA GLU A 19 10.24 -10.01 10.88
C GLU A 19 10.07 -8.49 11.04
N GLU A 20 11.02 -7.84 11.70
CA GLU A 20 11.07 -6.38 11.82
C GLU A 20 11.32 -5.73 10.47
N GLU A 21 12.28 -6.25 9.70
CA GLU A 21 12.55 -5.78 8.33
C GLU A 21 11.33 -5.96 7.43
N PHE A 22 10.73 -7.16 7.44
CA PHE A 22 9.53 -7.46 6.66
C PHE A 22 8.35 -6.56 7.07
N ALA A 23 8.15 -6.32 8.37
CA ALA A 23 7.11 -5.43 8.84
C ALA A 23 7.30 -4.00 8.31
N ARG A 24 8.52 -3.46 8.38
CA ARG A 24 8.86 -2.16 7.80
C ARG A 24 8.58 -2.15 6.30
N ASP A 25 9.07 -3.15 5.57
CA ASP A 25 8.91 -3.21 4.12
C ASP A 25 7.43 -3.30 3.69
N ILE A 26 6.60 -4.03 4.43
CA ILE A 26 5.15 -4.06 4.19
C ILE A 26 4.52 -2.70 4.47
N TRP A 27 4.92 -2.01 5.55
CA TRP A 27 4.42 -0.67 5.83
C TRP A 27 4.78 0.30 4.70
N GLU A 28 6.02 0.23 4.20
CA GLU A 28 6.49 1.07 3.09
C GLU A 28 5.77 0.73 1.78
N LEU A 29 5.53 -0.55 1.48
CA LEU A 29 4.72 -0.96 0.34
C LEU A 29 3.31 -0.36 0.42
N LEU A 30 2.65 -0.40 1.57
CA LEU A 30 1.32 0.22 1.71
C LEU A 30 1.38 1.74 1.52
N TYR A 31 2.41 2.40 2.06
CA TYR A 31 2.61 3.84 1.90
C TYR A 31 2.81 4.23 0.44
N ARG A 32 3.67 3.52 -0.30
CA ARG A 32 3.96 3.78 -1.72
C ARG A 32 2.86 3.32 -2.66
N CYS A 33 2.08 2.31 -2.29
CA CYS A 33 0.92 1.87 -3.06
C CYS A 33 -0.32 2.71 -2.75
N ASN A 34 -0.22 4.05 -2.83
CA ASN A 34 -1.32 4.98 -2.58
C ASN A 34 -2.03 4.82 -1.21
N GLY A 35 -1.37 4.29 -0.20
CA GLY A 35 -2.01 4.01 1.08
C GLY A 35 -3.11 2.94 1.00
N ILE A 36 -2.98 1.94 0.12
CA ILE A 36 -3.94 0.83 0.03
C ILE A 36 -4.05 0.08 1.35
N ASN A 37 -5.14 -0.67 1.54
CA ASN A 37 -5.27 -1.50 2.72
C ASN A 37 -4.43 -2.77 2.58
N PHE A 38 -3.96 -3.32 3.71
CA PHE A 38 -3.21 -4.58 3.73
C PHE A 38 -3.95 -5.76 3.06
N VAL A 39 -5.28 -5.81 3.14
CA VAL A 39 -6.08 -6.85 2.43
C VAL A 39 -5.97 -6.76 0.92
N ASP A 40 -5.79 -5.54 0.39
CA ASP A 40 -5.65 -5.31 -1.04
C ASP A 40 -4.23 -5.73 -1.47
N LEU A 41 -3.20 -5.35 -0.70
CA LEU A 41 -1.81 -5.79 -0.93
C LEU A 41 -1.67 -7.32 -0.85
N LEU A 42 -2.32 -7.97 0.12
CA LEU A 42 -2.30 -9.42 0.29
C LEU A 42 -2.85 -10.17 -0.94
N ARG A 43 -3.77 -9.53 -1.69
CA ARG A 43 -4.40 -10.09 -2.90
C ARG A 43 -3.81 -9.56 -4.19
N LEU A 44 -2.84 -8.63 -4.13
CA LEU A 44 -2.26 -8.01 -5.32
C LEU A 44 -1.55 -9.08 -6.15
N ARG A 45 -1.75 -9.07 -7.46
CA ARG A 45 -1.19 -10.04 -8.40
C ARG A 45 -0.30 -9.37 -9.42
N TRP A 46 0.70 -10.10 -9.91
CA TRP A 46 1.57 -9.58 -10.97
C TRP A 46 0.83 -9.35 -12.29
N GLU A 47 -0.21 -10.13 -12.60
CA GLU A 47 -1.04 -9.94 -13.80
C GLU A 47 -1.81 -8.60 -13.81
N GLN A 48 -1.95 -7.96 -12.64
CA GLN A 48 -2.59 -6.66 -12.50
C GLN A 48 -1.60 -5.51 -12.79
N GLN A 49 -0.32 -5.82 -13.04
CA GLN A 49 0.66 -4.86 -13.47
C GLN A 49 0.49 -4.59 -14.97
N ASN A 50 0.22 -3.34 -15.33
CA ASN A 50 0.18 -2.86 -16.70
C ASN A 50 1.27 -1.80 -16.90
N GLY A 51 2.39 -2.21 -17.51
CA GLY A 51 3.55 -1.34 -17.67
C GLY A 51 4.09 -0.84 -16.33
N ARG A 52 4.02 0.48 -16.11
CA ARG A 52 4.50 1.15 -14.89
C ARG A 52 3.40 1.38 -13.85
N CYS A 53 2.28 0.67 -13.88
CA CYS A 53 1.27 0.77 -12.84
C CYS A 53 0.67 -0.58 -12.48
N PHE A 54 0.10 -0.68 -11.28
CA PHE A 54 -0.89 -1.71 -10.96
C PHE A 54 -2.29 -1.14 -11.16
N VAL A 55 -3.19 -1.96 -11.71
CA VAL A 55 -4.61 -1.64 -11.89
C VAL A 55 -5.45 -2.78 -11.31
N PHE A 56 -6.21 -2.50 -10.24
CA PHE A 56 -6.99 -3.53 -9.55
C PHE A 56 -8.20 -2.99 -8.79
N PHE A 57 -9.16 -3.87 -8.48
CA PHE A 57 -10.29 -3.53 -7.61
C PHE A 57 -10.01 -3.84 -6.13
N ARG A 58 -10.46 -2.96 -5.24
CA ARG A 58 -10.37 -3.18 -3.79
C ARG A 58 -11.22 -4.38 -3.35
N LYS A 59 -10.74 -5.15 -2.37
CA LYS A 59 -11.51 -6.24 -1.73
C LYS A 59 -12.83 -5.74 -1.16
N LYS A 60 -12.87 -4.53 -0.59
CA LYS A 60 -14.09 -3.93 -0.03
C LYS A 60 -15.25 -3.83 -1.04
N THR A 61 -14.93 -3.60 -2.32
CA THR A 61 -15.92 -3.41 -3.39
C THR A 61 -16.12 -4.66 -4.22
N GLU A 62 -15.67 -5.83 -3.76
CA GLU A 62 -15.76 -7.08 -4.51
C GLU A 62 -17.21 -7.47 -4.85
N LYS A 63 -18.16 -7.18 -3.96
CA LYS A 63 -19.59 -7.44 -4.14
C LYS A 63 -20.34 -6.34 -4.88
N THR A 64 -19.68 -5.22 -5.21
CA THR A 64 -20.27 -4.14 -6.00
C THR A 64 -20.44 -4.59 -7.45
N GLN A 65 -21.52 -4.15 -8.13
CA GLN A 65 -21.74 -4.47 -9.55
C GLN A 65 -20.55 -3.99 -10.39
N LYS A 66 -20.14 -4.76 -11.42
CA LYS A 66 -18.90 -4.52 -12.17
C LYS A 66 -18.83 -3.11 -12.78
N ASN A 67 -19.93 -2.61 -13.32
CA ASN A 67 -20.08 -1.26 -13.88
C ASN A 67 -19.97 -0.14 -12.82
N LEU A 68 -20.07 -0.47 -11.53
CA LEU A 68 -19.94 0.46 -10.41
C LEU A 68 -18.61 0.27 -9.65
N LYS A 69 -17.82 -0.74 -10.01
CA LYS A 69 -16.48 -0.92 -9.44
C LYS A 69 -15.54 0.10 -10.05
N LYS A 70 -14.59 0.55 -9.24
CA LYS A 70 -13.57 1.51 -9.64
C LYS A 70 -12.21 0.94 -9.39
N ASP A 71 -11.36 1.05 -10.40
CA ASP A 71 -9.99 0.62 -10.32
C ASP A 71 -9.18 1.52 -9.38
N VAL A 72 -8.30 0.90 -8.64
CA VAL A 72 -7.16 1.54 -7.99
C VAL A 72 -6.04 1.53 -9.01
N VAL A 73 -5.46 2.69 -9.30
CA VAL A 73 -4.28 2.82 -10.15
C VAL A 73 -3.11 3.24 -9.27
N VAL A 74 -2.14 2.34 -9.11
CA VAL A 74 -0.92 2.58 -8.33
C VAL A 74 0.26 2.76 -9.29
N PRO A 75 0.90 3.94 -9.36
CA PRO A 75 2.09 4.13 -10.17
C PRO A 75 3.28 3.38 -9.52
N ILE A 76 4.08 2.75 -10.35
CA ILE A 76 5.30 2.04 -9.95
C ILE A 76 6.49 2.93 -10.28
N ASP A 77 6.94 3.67 -9.27
CA ASP A 77 8.18 4.41 -9.31
C ASP A 77 9.39 3.50 -9.01
N ARG A 78 10.61 4.05 -9.08
CA ARG A 78 11.83 3.28 -8.82
C ARG A 78 11.90 2.73 -7.39
N LYS A 79 11.39 3.45 -6.40
CA LYS A 79 11.46 3.04 -4.99
C LYS A 79 10.51 1.88 -4.72
N LEU A 80 9.28 1.95 -5.25
CA LEU A 80 8.30 0.88 -5.19
C LEU A 80 8.80 -0.36 -5.96
N GLU A 81 9.39 -0.19 -7.14
CA GLU A 81 9.96 -1.30 -7.91
C GLU A 81 11.04 -2.05 -7.10
N LEU A 82 11.93 -1.34 -6.42
CA LEU A 82 12.95 -1.95 -5.55
C LEU A 82 12.33 -2.73 -4.38
N LEU A 83 11.26 -2.21 -3.76
CA LEU A 83 10.54 -2.94 -2.70
C LEU A 83 9.83 -4.18 -3.25
N LEU A 84 9.22 -4.10 -4.43
CA LEU A 84 8.57 -5.22 -5.09
C LEU A 84 9.56 -6.31 -5.49
N GLN A 85 10.80 -5.96 -5.81
CA GLN A 85 11.89 -6.91 -6.06
C GLN A 85 12.39 -7.58 -4.78
N LYS A 86 12.39 -6.84 -3.66
CA LYS A 86 12.84 -7.35 -2.36
C LYS A 86 11.82 -8.28 -1.70
N VAL A 87 10.57 -7.83 -1.64
CA VAL A 87 9.50 -8.51 -0.87
C VAL A 87 8.69 -9.46 -1.75
N GLY A 88 8.60 -9.16 -3.04
CA GLY A 88 7.74 -9.90 -3.95
C GLY A 88 8.40 -11.11 -4.59
N ASP A 89 7.61 -12.13 -4.91
CA ASP A 89 8.07 -13.31 -5.64
C ASP A 89 7.39 -13.41 -7.01
N ARG A 90 8.17 -13.24 -8.09
CA ARG A 90 7.70 -13.35 -9.48
C ARG A 90 7.36 -14.78 -9.91
N LYS A 91 7.72 -15.80 -9.14
CA LYS A 91 7.31 -17.20 -9.38
C LYS A 91 5.89 -17.47 -8.89
N SER A 92 5.37 -16.63 -7.99
CA SER A 92 3.99 -16.67 -7.53
C SER A 92 3.06 -15.90 -8.44
N LYS A 93 1.75 -16.17 -8.37
CA LYS A 93 0.75 -15.28 -8.97
C LYS A 93 0.49 -14.03 -8.12
N PHE A 94 0.62 -14.16 -6.80
CA PHE A 94 0.42 -13.07 -5.85
C PHE A 94 1.74 -12.40 -5.53
N VAL A 95 1.73 -11.07 -5.39
CA VAL A 95 2.93 -10.28 -5.15
C VAL A 95 3.73 -10.81 -3.95
N LEU A 96 3.07 -11.04 -2.82
CA LEU A 96 3.73 -11.45 -1.57
C LEU A 96 3.92 -12.97 -1.40
N ASP A 97 3.51 -13.79 -2.37
CA ASP A 97 3.47 -15.27 -2.29
C ASP A 97 2.82 -15.91 -1.03
N ILE A 98 1.99 -15.16 -0.31
CA ILE A 98 1.29 -15.69 0.88
C ILE A 98 0.04 -16.47 0.50
N LEU A 99 -0.73 -15.96 -0.47
CA LEU A 99 -1.93 -16.62 -0.96
C LEU A 99 -1.57 -17.53 -2.12
N LYS A 100 -2.34 -18.60 -2.28
CA LYS A 100 -2.26 -19.51 -3.43
C LYS A 100 -3.55 -19.45 -4.22
N GLU A 101 -3.49 -19.86 -5.48
CA GLU A 101 -4.67 -19.93 -6.34
C GLU A 101 -5.76 -20.80 -5.72
N GLY A 102 -7.02 -20.38 -5.86
CA GLY A 102 -8.16 -21.11 -5.30
C GLY A 102 -8.26 -21.05 -3.77
N TYR A 103 -7.60 -20.09 -3.10
CA TYR A 103 -7.76 -19.90 -1.66
C TYR A 103 -9.25 -19.71 -1.27
N SER A 104 -9.66 -20.29 -0.15
CA SER A 104 -10.99 -20.06 0.43
C SER A 104 -11.04 -18.76 1.23
N GLU A 105 -12.23 -18.19 1.45
CA GLU A 105 -12.36 -16.98 2.30
C GLU A 105 -11.87 -17.25 3.73
N GLN A 106 -12.03 -18.48 4.25
CA GLN A 106 -11.48 -18.88 5.55
C GLN A 106 -9.95 -18.84 5.57
N ASN A 107 -9.29 -19.35 4.52
CA ASN A 107 -7.84 -19.28 4.39
C ASN A 107 -7.38 -17.81 4.31
N PHE A 108 -8.08 -17.00 3.52
CA PHE A 108 -7.80 -15.57 3.42
C PHE A 108 -7.88 -14.86 4.77
N ASP A 109 -8.96 -15.05 5.51
CA ASP A 109 -9.18 -14.44 6.83
C ASP A 109 -8.14 -14.91 7.85
N TYR A 110 -7.76 -16.19 7.80
CA TYR A 110 -6.69 -16.74 8.63
C TYR A 110 -5.36 -16.01 8.40
N TYR A 111 -4.88 -15.96 7.15
CA TYR A 111 -3.61 -15.30 6.82
C TYR A 111 -3.66 -13.81 7.10
N ASN A 112 -4.75 -13.14 6.71
CA ASN A 112 -4.97 -11.72 6.98
C ASN A 112 -4.88 -11.41 8.47
N ARG A 113 -5.56 -12.17 9.34
CA ARG A 113 -5.51 -11.97 10.80
C ARG A 113 -4.13 -12.27 11.38
N LYS A 114 -3.54 -13.41 10.99
CA LYS A 114 -2.23 -13.87 11.50
C LYS A 114 -1.14 -12.84 11.18
N LEU A 115 -1.02 -12.46 9.91
CA LEU A 115 0.01 -11.53 9.47
C LEU A 115 -0.20 -10.12 10.00
N ARG A 116 -1.45 -9.64 10.08
CA ARG A 116 -1.74 -8.35 10.72
C ARG A 116 -1.24 -8.32 12.16
N LYS A 117 -1.44 -9.39 12.92
CA LYS A 117 -0.98 -9.46 14.31
C LYS A 117 0.55 -9.43 14.36
N GLN A 118 1.22 -10.26 13.57
CA GLN A 118 2.68 -10.34 13.52
C GLN A 118 3.31 -9.02 13.08
N ILE A 119 2.85 -8.46 11.95
CA ILE A 119 3.40 -7.21 11.42
C ILE A 119 3.15 -6.06 12.40
N ASN A 120 1.94 -5.90 12.95
CA ASN A 120 1.69 -4.79 13.89
C ASN A 120 2.44 -4.92 15.21
N TYR A 121 2.87 -6.13 15.59
CA TYR A 121 3.76 -6.34 16.73
C TYR A 121 5.16 -5.81 16.42
N SER A 122 5.77 -6.24 15.32
CA SER A 122 7.10 -5.75 14.93
C SER A 122 7.12 -4.25 14.57
N LEU A 123 6.03 -3.72 14.00
CA LEU A 123 5.88 -2.27 13.82
C LEU A 123 5.81 -1.53 15.17
N SER A 124 5.25 -2.15 16.21
CA SER A 124 5.26 -1.58 17.56
C SER A 124 6.68 -1.49 18.10
N GLU A 125 7.47 -2.55 17.96
CA GLU A 125 8.90 -2.56 18.37
C GLU A 125 9.70 -1.49 17.61
N LEU A 126 9.46 -1.36 16.30
CA LEU A 126 10.05 -0.29 15.48
C LEU A 126 9.66 1.11 15.95
N SER A 127 8.43 1.28 16.45
CA SER A 127 7.95 2.57 16.93
C SER A 127 8.73 3.03 18.16
N GLU A 128 8.97 2.10 19.08
CA GLU A 128 9.73 2.34 20.31
C GLU A 128 11.21 2.59 19.96
N LYS A 129 11.80 1.72 19.14
CA LYS A 129 13.19 1.83 18.68
C LYS A 129 13.49 3.14 17.96
N LEU A 130 12.53 3.67 17.19
CA LEU A 130 12.68 4.94 16.48
C LEU A 130 12.11 6.13 17.27
N GLU A 131 11.60 5.93 18.48
CA GLU A 131 10.99 7.00 19.30
C GLU A 131 9.97 7.83 18.50
N LEU A 132 9.08 7.14 17.77
CA LEU A 132 8.10 7.80 16.91
C LEU A 132 7.00 8.46 17.75
N SER A 133 6.60 9.67 17.37
CA SER A 133 5.50 10.42 18.00
C SER A 133 4.14 9.75 17.81
N VAL A 134 4.00 8.88 16.80
CA VAL A 134 2.78 8.11 16.52
C VAL A 134 3.15 6.65 16.32
N PRO A 135 2.45 5.70 16.94
CA PRO A 135 2.71 4.28 16.75
C PRO A 135 2.61 3.86 15.28
N LEU A 136 3.62 3.12 14.83
CA LEU A 136 3.64 2.47 13.54
C LEU A 136 2.68 1.27 13.56
N LYS A 137 1.73 1.27 12.62
CA LYS A 137 0.76 0.20 12.39
C LYS A 137 0.50 0.14 10.88
N LEU A 138 0.00 -0.98 10.38
CA LEU A 138 -0.38 -1.11 8.96
C LEU A 138 -1.32 0.04 8.51
N LYS A 139 -2.23 0.48 9.39
CA LYS A 139 -3.15 1.58 9.09
C LYS A 139 -2.43 2.94 8.96
N THR A 140 -1.37 3.18 9.72
CA THR A 140 -0.70 4.48 9.71
C THR A 140 0.08 4.75 8.43
N ALA A 141 0.32 3.73 7.59
CA ALA A 141 0.86 3.91 6.24
C ALA A 141 -0.06 4.79 5.37
N ARG A 142 -1.38 4.47 5.38
CA ARG A 142 -2.40 5.24 4.66
C ARG A 142 -2.56 6.67 5.20
N ASP A 143 -2.57 6.79 6.52
CA ASP A 143 -2.68 8.11 7.17
C ASP A 143 -1.43 8.96 6.87
N SER A 144 -0.25 8.33 6.76
CA SER A 144 1.01 8.98 6.38
C SER A 144 1.02 9.40 4.91
N TYR A 145 0.54 8.55 4.00
CA TYR A 145 0.35 8.89 2.58
C TYR A 145 -0.50 10.16 2.44
N ALA A 146 -1.69 10.18 3.04
CA ALA A 146 -2.59 11.33 2.99
C ALA A 146 -1.95 12.60 3.58
N SER A 147 -1.25 12.44 4.72
CA SER A 147 -0.62 13.57 5.41
C SER A 147 0.54 14.17 4.63
N VAL A 148 1.37 13.34 3.97
CA VAL A 148 2.48 13.80 3.12
C VAL A 148 1.94 14.60 1.95
N LEU A 149 0.97 14.05 1.22
CA LEU A 149 0.37 14.75 0.08
C LEU A 149 -0.28 16.08 0.47
N LYS A 150 -1.00 16.11 1.60
CA LYS A 150 -1.60 17.33 2.13
C LYS A 150 -0.54 18.39 2.44
N ARG A 151 0.59 18.00 3.05
CA ARG A 151 1.72 18.90 3.34
C ARG A 151 2.40 19.40 2.07
N SER A 152 2.39 18.61 1.00
CA SER A 152 2.92 18.99 -0.31
C SER A 152 1.96 19.83 -1.15
N GLY A 153 0.80 20.22 -0.60
CA GLY A 153 -0.15 21.12 -1.26
C GLY A 153 -1.21 20.42 -2.13
N VAL A 154 -1.24 19.09 -2.17
CA VAL A 154 -2.28 18.35 -2.90
C VAL A 154 -3.63 18.57 -2.21
N SER A 155 -4.67 18.89 -2.99
CA SER A 155 -5.99 19.19 -2.45
C SER A 155 -6.61 17.98 -1.74
N ILE A 156 -7.42 18.24 -0.71
CA ILE A 156 -8.12 17.18 0.05
C ILE A 156 -9.02 16.35 -0.88
N ASP A 157 -9.67 16.99 -1.85
CA ASP A 157 -10.52 16.31 -2.82
C ASP A 157 -9.72 15.34 -3.67
N LYS A 158 -8.53 15.74 -4.14
CA LYS A 158 -7.65 14.87 -4.94
C LYS A 158 -7.08 13.71 -4.13
N ILE A 159 -6.68 13.97 -2.89
CA ILE A 159 -6.24 12.93 -1.96
C ILE A 159 -7.39 11.95 -1.70
N SER A 160 -8.61 12.46 -1.49
CA SER A 160 -9.80 11.64 -1.28
C SER A 160 -10.18 10.84 -2.53
N GLU A 161 -10.03 11.40 -3.72
CA GLU A 161 -10.25 10.70 -5.00
C GLU A 161 -9.34 9.47 -5.10
N ILE A 162 -8.05 9.62 -4.82
CA ILE A 162 -7.06 8.51 -4.85
C ILE A 162 -7.34 7.48 -3.74
N LEU A 163 -7.72 7.93 -2.55
CA LEU A 163 -7.93 7.05 -1.40
C LEU A 163 -9.28 6.32 -1.44
N SER A 164 -10.35 7.06 -1.71
CA SER A 164 -11.74 6.66 -1.52
C SER A 164 -12.40 6.21 -2.82
N HIS A 165 -11.88 6.65 -3.98
CA HIS A 165 -12.50 6.44 -5.28
C HIS A 165 -14.00 6.82 -5.31
N SER A 166 -14.45 7.77 -4.49
CA SER A 166 -15.81 8.35 -4.47
C SER A 166 -15.73 9.74 -5.12
N ASN A 167 -16.42 10.18 -6.18
CA ASN A 167 -17.81 10.02 -6.65
C ASN A 167 -17.90 10.37 -8.16
N THR A 168 -16.97 9.96 -8.99
CA THR A 168 -16.99 10.23 -10.44
C THR A 168 -17.41 8.98 -11.24
N ASN A 169 -18.30 9.12 -12.23
CA ASN A 169 -18.92 8.01 -13.00
C ASN A 169 -17.99 7.36 -14.05
N HIS A 170 -16.67 7.51 -13.90
CA HIS A 170 -15.67 7.12 -14.88
C HIS A 170 -14.67 6.14 -14.25
N SER A 171 -14.02 5.30 -15.07
CA SER A 171 -12.91 4.47 -14.58
C SER A 171 -11.79 5.38 -14.05
N ALA A 172 -10.97 4.93 -13.09
CA ALA A 172 -9.89 5.78 -12.57
C ALA A 172 -8.87 6.16 -13.66
N LEU A 173 -8.73 5.33 -14.70
CA LEU A 173 -7.96 5.64 -15.91
C LEU A 173 -8.63 6.72 -16.78
N ASP A 174 -9.96 6.79 -16.78
CA ASP A 174 -10.73 7.82 -17.49
C ASP A 174 -10.88 9.12 -16.67
N SER A 175 -10.77 9.06 -15.33
CA SER A 175 -11.03 10.19 -14.43
C SER A 175 -9.75 10.90 -13.95
N MET A 176 -8.63 10.20 -13.88
CA MET A 176 -7.31 10.77 -13.55
C MET A 176 -6.30 10.35 -14.60
N ASP A 177 -5.73 11.33 -15.30
CA ASP A 177 -4.60 11.07 -16.20
C ASP A 177 -3.45 10.42 -15.41
N LEU A 178 -2.84 9.38 -15.98
CA LEU A 178 -1.77 8.61 -15.34
C LEU A 178 -0.63 9.53 -14.90
N ASP A 179 -0.29 10.53 -15.72
CA ASP A 179 0.77 11.49 -15.41
C ASP A 179 0.46 12.28 -14.14
N THR A 180 -0.81 12.61 -13.88
CA THR A 180 -1.23 13.24 -12.61
C THR A 180 -1.00 12.31 -11.41
N VAL A 181 -1.27 11.00 -11.56
CA VAL A 181 -1.06 10.04 -10.46
C VAL A 181 0.44 9.89 -10.17
N PHE A 182 1.28 9.86 -11.21
CA PHE A 182 2.74 9.85 -11.08
C PHE A 182 3.25 11.13 -10.42
N GLU A 183 2.78 12.30 -10.86
CA GLU A 183 3.15 13.60 -10.27
C GLU A 183 2.80 13.65 -8.79
N ILE A 184 1.58 13.26 -8.41
CA ILE A 184 1.16 13.25 -7.00
C ILE A 184 2.05 12.32 -6.16
N ASN A 185 2.37 11.13 -6.68
CA ASN A 185 3.24 10.19 -5.95
C ASN A 185 4.71 10.63 -5.91
N SER A 186 5.15 11.55 -6.78
CA SER A 186 6.49 12.12 -6.73
C SER A 186 6.75 12.93 -5.45
N HIS A 187 5.68 13.36 -4.75
CA HIS A 187 5.76 14.04 -3.46
C HIS A 187 6.02 13.09 -2.27
N LEU A 188 5.97 11.77 -2.48
CA LEU A 188 6.24 10.80 -1.42
C LEU A 188 7.72 10.79 -1.03
N ILE A 189 7.98 10.44 0.22
CA ILE A 189 9.31 10.39 0.83
C ILE A 189 10.05 9.12 0.40
#